data_AF-A0A0Q3HX04-F1
#
_entry.id   AF-A0A0Q3HX04-F1
#
_cell.length_a   1.000
_cell.length_b   1.000
_cell.length_c   1.000
_cell.angle_alpha   90.00
_cell.angle_beta   90.00
_cell.angle_gamma   90.00
#
_symmetry.space_group_name_H-M   'P 1'
#
loop_
_entity.id
_entity.type
_entity.pdbx_description
1 polymer ?
#
loop_
_entity_poly.entity_id
_entity_poly.type
_entity_poly.pdbx_seq_one_letter_code
_entity_poly.pdbx_strand_id
1 'polypeptide(L)'
;MNFYRKFTEQDLIESYKNQIDYQGKVAPELLDEISSRGSLKDFQAKIDNQKNILAERNRIIREIHQHYLNKSSKEECFSSLHSEIISKKEIKYLIYIKYEQIHLNSENLRIDLNIIIKSLAGIFIASSISTVTIGLLLYIMNFLIVFHVFLLVPAYIINYLIIKTFTNKTRENLAVFIATFLATLINFIYVIIFIIT
;
A
#
# COMPACT_ATOMS: atom_id res chain seq x y z
N MET A 1 -15.67 -23.74 31.68
CA MET A 1 -14.28 -23.27 31.49
C MET A 1 -14.37 -22.01 30.63
N ASN A 2 -14.04 -20.83 31.17
CA ASN A 2 -14.25 -19.56 30.45
C ASN A 2 -13.31 -19.49 29.23
N PHE A 3 -13.88 -19.36 28.03
CA PHE A 3 -13.16 -19.28 26.76
C PHE A 3 -12.20 -18.07 26.74
N TYR A 4 -12.62 -16.95 27.31
CA TYR A 4 -11.88 -15.68 27.34
C TYR A 4 -10.67 -15.71 28.29
N ARG A 5 -10.54 -16.73 29.15
CA ARG A 5 -9.42 -16.81 30.09
C ARG A 5 -8.05 -16.92 29.42
N LYS A 6 -8.01 -17.44 28.18
CA LYS A 6 -6.79 -17.57 27.38
C LYS A 6 -6.41 -16.29 26.62
N PHE A 7 -7.31 -15.30 26.61
CA PHE A 7 -7.14 -14.11 25.79
C PHE A 7 -6.11 -13.17 26.41
N THR A 8 -5.29 -12.55 25.58
CA THR A 8 -4.47 -11.42 25.98
C THR A 8 -5.35 -10.19 26.21
N GLU A 9 -4.81 -9.13 26.82
CA GLU A 9 -5.55 -7.89 26.99
C GLU A 9 -5.99 -7.27 25.66
N GLN A 10 -5.17 -7.40 24.60
CA GLN A 10 -5.54 -6.95 23.26
C GLN A 10 -6.68 -7.78 22.67
N ASP A 11 -6.64 -9.10 22.82
CA ASP A 11 -7.72 -9.98 22.34
C ASP A 11 -9.04 -9.69 23.05
N LEU A 12 -9.00 -9.36 24.34
CA LEU A 12 -10.18 -8.92 25.10
C LEU A 12 -10.72 -7.60 24.58
N ILE A 13 -9.84 -6.62 24.29
CA ILE A 13 -10.24 -5.31 23.76
C ILE A 13 -10.89 -5.47 22.38
N GLU A 14 -10.29 -6.27 21.50
CA GLU A 14 -10.81 -6.52 20.15
C GLU A 14 -12.15 -7.25 20.20
N SER A 15 -12.26 -8.28 21.04
CA SER A 15 -13.51 -9.01 21.23
C SER A 15 -14.62 -8.13 21.81
N TYR A 16 -14.29 -7.27 22.77
CA TYR A 16 -15.23 -6.31 23.35
C TYR A 16 -15.73 -5.32 22.30
N LYS A 17 -14.84 -4.73 21.51
CA LYS A 17 -15.19 -3.79 20.42
C LYS A 17 -16.09 -4.47 19.39
N ASN A 18 -15.69 -5.65 18.91
CA ASN A 18 -16.45 -6.38 17.90
C ASN A 18 -17.87 -6.75 18.39
N GLN A 19 -18.02 -7.16 19.65
CA GLN A 19 -19.35 -7.47 20.19
C GLN A 19 -20.23 -6.23 20.34
N ILE A 20 -19.67 -5.10 20.78
CA ILE A 20 -20.40 -3.82 20.81
C ILE A 20 -20.80 -3.38 19.39
N ASP A 21 -19.86 -3.37 18.45
CA ASP A 21 -20.07 -2.83 17.11
C ASP A 21 -21.04 -3.67 16.26
N TYR A 22 -20.99 -4.99 16.39
CA TYR A 22 -21.82 -5.90 15.58
C TYR A 22 -23.05 -6.45 16.29
N GLN A 23 -23.05 -6.52 17.62
CA GLN A 23 -24.14 -7.16 18.39
C GLN A 23 -24.83 -6.18 19.35
N GLY A 24 -24.28 -4.98 19.57
CA GLY A 24 -24.82 -3.97 20.48
C GLY A 24 -24.76 -4.34 21.97
N LYS A 25 -24.26 -5.53 22.30
CA LYS A 25 -24.15 -6.06 23.67
C LYS A 25 -22.94 -6.98 23.79
N VAL A 26 -22.36 -7.04 24.98
CA VAL A 26 -21.20 -7.88 25.30
C VAL A 26 -21.65 -9.14 26.01
N ALA A 27 -21.05 -10.27 25.68
CA ALA A 27 -21.30 -11.55 26.34
C ALA A 27 -20.96 -11.45 27.84
N PRO A 28 -21.81 -11.97 28.74
CA PRO A 28 -21.54 -11.96 30.19
C PRO A 28 -20.19 -12.59 30.55
N GLU A 29 -19.83 -13.67 29.87
CA GLU A 29 -18.57 -14.40 30.07
C GLU A 29 -17.32 -13.56 29.80
N LEU A 30 -17.41 -12.61 28.84
CA LEU A 30 -16.35 -11.67 28.52
C LEU A 30 -16.29 -10.54 29.56
N LEU A 31 -17.44 -10.03 29.99
CA LEU A 31 -17.52 -9.03 31.07
C LEU A 31 -16.99 -9.58 32.39
N ASP A 32 -17.27 -10.84 32.68
CA ASP A 32 -16.77 -11.54 33.88
C ASP A 32 -15.25 -11.68 33.83
N GLU A 33 -14.69 -12.06 32.69
CA GLU A 33 -13.23 -12.14 32.52
C GLU A 33 -12.57 -10.76 32.64
N ILE A 34 -13.14 -9.73 32.00
CA ILE A 34 -12.64 -8.34 32.13
C ILE A 34 -12.68 -7.89 33.58
N SER A 35 -13.80 -8.14 34.27
CA SER A 35 -14.01 -7.77 35.67
C SER A 35 -13.11 -8.57 36.63
N SER A 36 -12.72 -9.79 36.26
CA SER A 36 -11.78 -10.60 37.03
C SER A 36 -10.33 -10.08 36.97
N ARG A 37 -9.99 -9.34 35.90
CA ARG A 37 -8.65 -8.78 35.67
C ARG A 37 -8.53 -7.32 36.11
N GLY A 38 -9.64 -6.67 36.43
CA GLY A 38 -9.67 -5.27 36.86
C GLY A 38 -11.09 -4.70 36.77
N SER A 39 -11.23 -3.39 36.82
CA SER A 39 -12.54 -2.75 36.66
C SER A 39 -12.92 -2.67 35.17
N LEU A 40 -14.18 -2.96 34.86
CA LEU A 40 -14.75 -2.68 33.52
C LEU A 40 -14.58 -1.20 33.13
N LYS A 41 -14.66 -0.29 34.10
CA LYS A 41 -14.45 1.14 33.89
C LYS A 41 -13.00 1.43 33.49
N ASP A 42 -12.03 0.79 34.13
CA ASP A 42 -10.61 0.95 33.79
C ASP A 42 -10.32 0.37 32.41
N PHE A 43 -10.96 -0.76 32.07
CA PHE A 43 -10.87 -1.38 30.75
C PHE A 43 -11.43 -0.48 29.65
N GLN A 44 -12.60 0.10 29.86
CA GLN A 44 -13.17 1.10 28.93
C GLN A 44 -12.28 2.35 28.82
N ALA A 45 -11.76 2.85 29.94
CA ALA A 45 -10.82 3.98 29.94
C ALA A 45 -9.54 3.68 29.14
N LYS A 46 -9.02 2.44 29.20
CA LYS A 46 -7.89 2.01 28.35
C LYS A 46 -8.25 2.02 26.86
N ILE A 47 -9.44 1.54 26.51
CA ILE A 47 -9.94 1.56 25.13
C ILE A 47 -10.06 3.00 24.61
N ASP A 48 -10.65 3.88 25.42
CA ASP A 48 -10.83 5.30 25.07
C ASP A 48 -9.48 6.01 24.94
N ASN A 49 -8.54 5.73 25.85
CA ASN A 49 -7.19 6.26 25.76
C ASN A 49 -6.48 5.80 24.47
N GLN A 50 -6.58 4.52 24.10
CA GLN A 50 -6.03 4.03 22.83
C GLN A 50 -6.63 4.75 21.62
N LYS A 51 -7.95 4.99 21.64
CA LYS A 51 -8.65 5.73 20.59
C LYS A 51 -8.16 7.17 20.50
N ASN A 52 -7.97 7.83 21.64
CA ASN A 52 -7.46 9.19 21.72
C ASN A 52 -6.01 9.29 21.20
N ILE A 53 -5.13 8.35 21.59
CA ILE A 53 -3.76 8.28 21.08
C ILE A 53 -3.76 8.08 19.55
N LEU A 54 -4.60 7.20 19.03
CA LEU A 54 -4.69 6.97 17.58
C LEU A 54 -5.21 8.21 16.83
N ALA A 55 -6.24 8.86 17.36
CA ALA A 55 -6.78 10.09 16.78
C ALA A 55 -5.72 11.19 16.74
N GLU A 56 -4.96 11.33 17.83
CA GLU A 56 -3.88 12.30 17.93
C GLU A 56 -2.72 11.99 16.98
N ARG A 57 -2.32 10.72 16.84
CA ARG A 57 -1.34 10.29 15.83
C ARG A 57 -1.80 10.68 14.43
N ASN A 58 -3.07 10.47 14.12
CA ASN A 58 -3.63 10.82 12.82
C ASN A 58 -3.66 12.34 12.59
N ARG A 59 -3.97 13.14 13.62
CA ARG A 59 -3.87 14.60 13.56
C ARG A 59 -2.44 15.03 13.20
N ILE A 60 -1.45 14.53 13.94
CA ILE A 60 -0.03 14.84 13.72
C ILE A 60 0.41 14.44 12.31
N ILE A 61 0.01 13.25 11.82
CA ILE A 61 0.33 12.82 10.44
C ILE A 61 -0.27 13.76 9.39
N ARG A 62 -1.47 14.32 9.61
CA ARG A 62 -2.08 15.29 8.68
C ARG A 62 -1.32 16.60 8.68
N GLU A 63 -0.91 17.10 9.85
CA GLU A 63 -0.12 18.32 9.95
C GLU A 63 1.27 18.15 9.34
N ILE A 64 1.91 16.98 9.51
CA ILE A 64 3.16 16.65 8.82
C ILE A 64 3.01 16.76 7.29
N HIS A 65 1.92 16.21 6.73
CA HIS A 65 1.65 16.35 5.29
C HIS A 65 1.49 17.81 4.88
N GLN A 66 0.74 18.61 5.64
CA GLN A 66 0.55 20.03 5.35
C GLN A 66 1.87 20.81 5.40
N HIS A 67 2.70 20.56 6.41
CA HIS A 67 4.02 21.16 6.51
C HIS A 67 4.93 20.79 5.33
N TYR A 68 4.92 19.51 4.91
CA TYR A 68 5.67 19.09 3.73
C TYR A 68 5.19 19.81 2.46
N LEU A 69 3.87 19.90 2.23
CA LEU A 69 3.31 20.59 1.06
C LEU A 69 3.63 22.09 1.05
N ASN A 70 3.71 22.70 2.23
CA ASN A 70 4.13 24.09 2.42
C ASN A 70 5.65 24.28 2.30
N LYS A 71 6.41 23.24 1.95
CA LYS A 71 7.88 23.22 1.83
C LYS A 71 8.62 23.54 3.14
N SER A 72 7.99 23.34 4.30
CA SER A 72 8.64 23.48 5.59
C SER A 72 9.65 22.36 5.83
N SER A 73 10.78 22.70 6.45
CA SER A 73 11.82 21.73 6.82
C SER A 73 11.34 20.75 7.91
N LYS A 74 12.04 19.61 8.08
CA LYS A 74 11.75 18.64 9.15
C LYS A 74 11.86 19.32 10.52
N GLU A 75 12.83 20.22 10.67
CA GLU A 75 13.13 20.97 11.88
C GLU A 75 12.03 22.00 12.20
N GLU A 76 11.57 22.74 11.19
CA GLU A 76 10.43 23.66 11.33
C GLU A 76 9.16 22.91 11.75
N CYS A 77 8.85 21.80 11.08
CA CYS A 77 7.71 20.95 11.41
C CYS A 77 7.82 20.39 12.84
N PHE A 78 9.02 19.98 13.26
CA PHE A 78 9.23 19.51 14.63
C PHE A 78 9.05 20.62 15.68
N SER A 79 9.43 21.85 15.34
CA SER A 79 9.29 23.00 16.23
C SER A 79 7.84 23.48 16.40
N SER A 80 7.01 23.32 15.37
CA SER A 80 5.59 23.72 15.38
C SER A 80 4.67 22.66 16.00
N LEU A 81 5.03 21.38 15.89
CA LEU A 81 4.19 20.28 16.36
C LEU A 81 4.25 20.11 17.88
N HIS A 82 3.08 20.18 18.49
CA HIS A 82 2.89 19.90 19.91
C HIS A 82 1.81 18.86 20.13
N SER A 83 1.97 18.03 21.16
CA SER A 83 0.98 17.08 21.64
C SER A 83 1.15 16.90 23.14
N GLU A 84 0.04 16.89 23.86
CA GLU A 84 -0.01 16.59 25.30
C GLU A 84 -0.04 15.07 25.56
N ILE A 85 -0.45 14.29 24.55
CA ILE A 85 -0.68 12.85 24.65
C ILE A 85 0.52 12.07 24.08
N ILE A 86 1.13 12.57 23.00
CA ILE A 86 2.23 11.90 22.30
C ILE A 86 3.56 12.53 22.68
N SER A 87 4.53 11.69 23.04
CA SER A 87 5.85 12.15 23.45
C SER A 87 6.60 12.87 22.31
N LYS A 88 7.41 13.89 22.63
CA LYS A 88 8.25 14.58 21.63
C LYS A 88 9.16 13.63 20.85
N LYS A 89 9.67 12.55 21.48
CA LYS A 89 10.50 11.54 20.80
C LYS A 89 9.71 10.83 19.70
N GLU A 90 8.46 10.47 19.99
CA GLU A 90 7.57 9.82 19.04
C GLU A 90 7.16 10.76 17.90
N ILE A 91 6.87 12.02 18.20
CA ILE A 91 6.61 13.05 17.18
C ILE A 91 7.81 13.15 16.22
N LYS A 92 9.04 13.26 16.75
CA LYS A 92 10.26 13.34 15.94
C LYS A 92 10.41 12.12 15.02
N TYR A 93 10.13 10.93 15.54
CA TYR A 93 10.16 9.68 14.76
C TYR A 93 9.08 9.66 13.65
N LEU A 94 7.85 10.08 13.98
CA LEU A 94 6.76 10.17 13.02
C LEU A 94 7.09 11.15 11.89
N ILE A 95 7.63 12.33 12.22
CA ILE A 95 8.08 13.31 11.22
C ILE A 95 9.11 12.69 10.30
N TYR A 96 10.15 12.04 10.85
CA TYR A 96 11.21 11.46 10.04
C TYR A 96 10.66 10.45 9.03
N ILE A 97 9.87 9.47 9.49
CA ILE A 97 9.31 8.44 8.61
C ILE A 97 8.35 9.05 7.60
N LYS A 98 7.46 9.93 8.03
CA LYS A 98 6.41 10.46 7.15
C LYS A 98 7.00 11.40 6.11
N TYR A 99 7.95 12.27 6.46
CA TYR A 99 8.64 13.10 5.47
C TYR A 99 9.37 12.25 4.42
N GLU A 100 10.10 11.20 4.82
CA GLU A 100 10.75 10.27 3.89
C GLU A 100 9.74 9.61 2.95
N GLN A 101 8.65 9.07 3.51
CA GLN A 101 7.58 8.43 2.75
C GLN A 101 6.92 9.39 1.74
N ILE A 102 6.58 10.60 2.19
CA ILE A 102 5.96 11.63 1.34
C ILE A 102 6.93 12.03 0.24
N HIS A 103 8.23 12.20 0.57
CA HIS A 103 9.25 12.54 -0.40
C HIS A 103 9.36 11.49 -1.50
N LEU A 104 9.57 10.22 -1.13
CA LEU A 104 9.69 9.11 -2.08
C LEU A 104 8.42 8.97 -2.94
N ASN A 105 7.24 9.10 -2.35
CA ASN A 105 5.98 9.05 -3.10
C ASN A 105 5.87 10.23 -4.08
N SER A 106 6.20 11.46 -3.63
CA SER A 106 6.15 12.64 -4.48
C SER A 106 7.15 12.55 -5.64
N GLU A 107 8.34 12.03 -5.39
CA GLU A 107 9.36 11.82 -6.41
C GLU A 107 8.96 10.72 -7.39
N ASN A 108 8.30 9.66 -6.89
CA ASN A 108 7.78 8.59 -7.74
C ASN A 108 6.67 9.09 -8.67
N LEU A 109 5.77 9.95 -8.18
CA LEU A 109 4.67 10.51 -8.96
C LEU A 109 5.12 11.59 -9.94
N ARG A 110 6.32 12.16 -9.77
CA ARG A 110 6.85 13.22 -10.63
C ARG A 110 7.04 12.70 -12.06
N ILE A 111 6.44 13.42 -13.01
CA ILE A 111 6.56 13.14 -14.45
C ILE A 111 7.46 14.19 -15.05
N ASP A 112 8.72 13.81 -15.30
CA ASP A 112 9.67 14.64 -16.05
C ASP A 112 9.82 14.13 -17.48
N LEU A 113 10.25 15.00 -18.40
CA LEU A 113 10.48 14.65 -19.81
C LEU A 113 11.40 13.42 -19.97
N ASN A 114 12.41 13.29 -19.12
CA ASN A 114 13.31 12.14 -19.12
C ASN A 114 12.57 10.83 -18.82
N ILE A 115 11.62 10.84 -17.87
CA ILE A 115 10.79 9.67 -17.54
C ILE A 115 9.88 9.33 -18.71
N ILE A 116 9.30 10.32 -19.38
CA ILE A 116 8.47 10.11 -20.57
C ILE A 116 9.30 9.44 -21.68
N ILE A 117 10.48 9.97 -22.01
CA ILE A 117 11.35 9.42 -23.05
C ILE A 117 11.77 7.98 -22.72
N LYS A 118 12.21 7.73 -21.47
CA LYS A 118 12.57 6.39 -21.01
C LYS A 118 11.39 5.42 -21.05
N SER A 119 10.20 5.89 -20.68
CA SER A 119 8.98 5.08 -20.74
C SER A 119 8.62 4.74 -22.18
N LEU A 120 8.72 5.70 -23.11
CA LEU A 120 8.47 5.50 -24.53
C LEU A 120 9.43 4.50 -25.17
N ALA A 121 10.74 4.62 -24.90
CA ALA A 121 11.71 3.61 -25.32
C ALA A 121 11.43 2.24 -24.68
N GLY A 122 11.03 2.26 -23.41
CA GLY A 122 10.61 1.09 -22.66
C GLY A 122 9.45 0.34 -23.31
N ILE A 123 8.50 1.03 -23.96
CA ILE A 123 7.38 0.38 -24.66
C ILE A 123 7.87 -0.64 -25.68
N PHE A 124 8.77 -0.22 -26.58
CA PHE A 124 9.26 -1.06 -27.68
C PHE A 124 10.16 -2.19 -27.19
N ILE A 125 11.05 -1.91 -26.23
CA ILE A 125 11.96 -2.90 -25.67
C ILE A 125 11.16 -3.95 -24.88
N ALA A 126 10.24 -3.50 -24.03
CA ALA A 126 9.42 -4.36 -23.20
C ALA A 126 8.52 -5.27 -24.04
N SER A 127 7.78 -4.70 -25.00
CA SER A 127 6.87 -5.47 -25.85
C SER A 127 7.62 -6.52 -26.69
N SER A 128 8.81 -6.19 -27.19
CA SER A 128 9.65 -7.13 -27.94
C SER A 128 10.13 -8.28 -27.05
N ILE A 129 10.70 -7.98 -25.89
CA ILE A 129 11.22 -8.99 -24.96
C ILE A 129 10.08 -9.88 -24.44
N SER A 130 8.94 -9.30 -24.05
CA SER A 130 7.80 -10.07 -23.55
C SER A 130 7.19 -10.95 -24.63
N THR A 131 7.10 -10.48 -25.87
CA THR A 131 6.62 -11.30 -27.00
C THR A 131 7.54 -12.47 -27.27
N VAL A 132 8.86 -12.25 -27.33
CA VAL A 132 9.84 -13.33 -27.53
C VAL A 132 9.78 -14.34 -26.38
N THR A 133 9.69 -13.86 -25.14
CA THR A 133 9.63 -14.72 -23.94
C THR A 133 8.39 -15.61 -23.96
N ILE A 134 7.23 -15.03 -24.27
CA ILE A 134 5.96 -15.76 -24.34
C ILE A 134 5.94 -16.71 -25.53
N GLY A 135 6.44 -16.29 -26.68
CA GLY A 135 6.55 -17.12 -27.88
C GLY A 135 7.43 -18.35 -27.64
N LEU A 136 8.56 -18.18 -26.96
CA LEU A 136 9.43 -19.29 -26.57
C LEU A 136 8.72 -20.25 -25.61
N LEU A 137 7.97 -19.72 -24.64
CA LEU A 137 7.23 -20.54 -23.69
C LEU A 137 6.13 -21.36 -24.38
N LEU A 138 5.41 -20.77 -25.33
CA LEU A 138 4.43 -21.45 -26.17
C LEU A 138 5.05 -22.56 -27.04
N TYR A 139 6.22 -22.30 -27.62
CA TYR A 139 6.96 -23.27 -28.42
C TYR A 139 7.36 -24.50 -27.60
N ILE A 140 7.92 -24.28 -26.40
CA ILE A 140 8.35 -25.37 -25.51
C ILE A 140 7.16 -26.20 -25.02
N MET A 141 6.03 -25.56 -24.72
CA MET A 141 4.86 -26.24 -24.17
C MET A 141 3.97 -26.93 -25.22
N ASN A 142 4.38 -26.94 -26.50
CA ASN A 142 3.71 -27.66 -27.59
C ASN A 142 2.21 -27.32 -27.71
N PHE A 143 1.92 -26.02 -27.74
CA PHE A 143 0.70 -25.38 -28.24
C PHE A 143 -0.63 -25.70 -27.50
N LEU A 144 -1.09 -24.74 -26.69
CA LEU A 144 -2.52 -24.57 -26.44
C LEU A 144 -2.98 -23.21 -26.98
N ILE A 145 -3.58 -23.23 -28.18
CA ILE A 145 -4.18 -22.08 -28.87
C ILE A 145 -5.11 -21.27 -27.96
N VAL A 146 -5.82 -21.96 -27.08
CA VAL A 146 -6.84 -21.39 -26.19
C VAL A 146 -6.25 -20.39 -25.17
N PHE A 147 -4.94 -20.41 -24.90
CA PHE A 147 -4.33 -19.54 -23.87
C PHE A 147 -3.70 -18.25 -24.42
N HIS A 148 -3.76 -17.97 -25.73
CA HIS A 148 -3.08 -16.82 -26.32
C HIS A 148 -3.49 -15.47 -25.71
N VAL A 149 -4.78 -15.29 -25.38
CA VAL A 149 -5.26 -14.06 -24.72
C VAL A 149 -4.92 -14.06 -23.22
N PHE A 150 -4.95 -15.23 -22.57
CA PHE A 150 -4.55 -15.36 -21.16
C PHE A 150 -3.08 -14.97 -20.95
N LEU A 151 -2.23 -15.18 -21.96
CA LEU A 151 -0.81 -14.81 -21.94
C LEU A 151 -0.56 -13.29 -21.95
N LEU A 152 -1.58 -12.45 -22.15
CA LEU A 152 -1.45 -11.01 -21.95
C LEU A 152 -1.22 -10.63 -20.48
N VAL A 153 -1.70 -11.43 -19.53
CA VAL A 153 -1.47 -11.19 -18.10
C VAL A 153 0.02 -11.30 -17.75
N PRO A 154 0.72 -12.42 -18.05
CA PRO A 154 2.18 -12.47 -17.87
C PRO A 154 2.92 -11.48 -18.77
N ALA A 155 2.45 -11.17 -19.98
CA ALA A 155 3.04 -10.13 -20.83
C ALA A 155 3.06 -8.77 -20.12
N TYR A 156 1.93 -8.38 -19.53
CA TYR A 156 1.79 -7.13 -18.78
C TYR A 156 2.77 -7.07 -17.61
N ILE A 157 2.91 -8.17 -16.87
CA ILE A 157 3.85 -8.26 -15.73
C ILE A 157 5.29 -8.08 -16.22
N ILE A 158 5.70 -8.78 -17.28
CA ILE A 158 7.04 -8.65 -17.87
C ILE A 158 7.26 -7.21 -18.37
N ASN A 159 6.28 -6.64 -19.06
CA ASN A 159 6.36 -5.28 -19.58
C ASN A 159 6.58 -4.27 -18.45
N TYR A 160 5.81 -4.40 -17.36
CA TYR A 160 5.95 -3.56 -16.19
C TYR A 160 7.35 -3.67 -15.58
N LEU A 161 7.86 -4.89 -15.37
CA LEU A 161 9.16 -5.11 -14.76
C LEU A 161 10.29 -4.48 -15.59
N ILE A 162 10.23 -4.62 -16.91
CA ILE A 162 11.23 -4.03 -17.81
C ILE A 162 11.17 -2.50 -17.76
N ILE A 163 9.98 -1.91 -17.93
CA ILE A 163 9.80 -0.45 -17.92
C ILE A 163 10.19 0.15 -16.56
N LYS A 164 9.84 -0.55 -15.47
CA LYS A 164 10.25 -0.17 -14.11
C LYS A 164 11.77 -0.12 -13.98
N THR A 165 12.50 -1.11 -14.49
CA THR A 165 13.97 -1.13 -14.43
C THR A 165 14.60 0.04 -15.19
N PHE A 166 14.02 0.45 -16.32
CA PHE A 166 14.54 1.61 -17.07
C PHE A 166 14.21 2.96 -16.43
N THR A 167 13.02 3.09 -15.85
CA THR A 167 12.52 4.36 -15.33
C THR A 167 12.82 4.57 -13.85
N ASN A 168 13.08 3.50 -13.09
CA ASN A 168 13.14 3.47 -11.62
C ASN A 168 11.86 4.02 -10.95
N LYS A 169 10.73 4.03 -11.66
CA LYS A 169 9.44 4.51 -11.16
C LYS A 169 8.44 3.36 -11.11
N THR A 170 7.53 3.40 -10.15
CA THR A 170 6.50 2.37 -9.99
C THR A 170 5.31 2.62 -10.91
N ARG A 171 4.34 1.70 -10.93
CA ARG A 171 3.10 1.82 -11.70
C ARG A 171 2.21 2.99 -11.25
N GLU A 172 2.48 3.59 -10.09
CA GLU A 172 1.76 4.78 -9.63
C GLU A 172 2.16 6.02 -10.43
N ASN A 173 3.35 6.00 -11.05
CA ASN A 173 3.73 7.02 -12.03
C ASN A 173 2.90 6.84 -13.30
N LEU A 174 2.17 7.88 -13.69
CA LEU A 174 1.26 7.85 -14.84
C LEU A 174 1.97 7.46 -16.15
N ALA A 175 3.21 7.94 -16.37
CA ALA A 175 3.95 7.63 -17.59
C ALA A 175 4.31 6.13 -17.67
N VAL A 176 4.76 5.54 -16.56
CA VAL A 176 5.05 4.10 -16.47
C VAL A 176 3.78 3.27 -16.66
N PHE A 177 2.67 3.69 -16.06
CA PHE A 177 1.38 3.03 -16.22
C PHE A 177 0.93 3.01 -17.69
N ILE A 178 0.91 4.17 -18.35
CA ILE A 178 0.51 4.29 -19.76
C ILE A 178 1.46 3.49 -20.64
N ALA A 179 2.77 3.56 -20.42
CA ALA A 179 3.75 2.81 -21.20
C ALA A 179 3.57 1.29 -21.05
N THR A 180 3.33 0.80 -19.83
CA THR A 180 3.06 -0.63 -19.60
C THR A 180 1.78 -1.08 -20.32
N PHE A 181 0.75 -0.25 -20.28
CA PHE A 181 -0.51 -0.51 -20.97
C PHE A 181 -0.32 -0.54 -22.50
N LEU A 182 0.34 0.47 -23.07
CA LEU A 182 0.64 0.53 -24.51
C LEU A 182 1.53 -0.62 -24.99
N ALA A 183 2.55 -1.00 -24.21
CA ALA A 183 3.37 -2.17 -24.52
C ALA A 183 2.52 -3.43 -24.62
N THR A 184 1.59 -3.61 -23.68
CA THR A 184 0.68 -4.76 -23.66
C THR A 184 -0.32 -4.75 -24.82
N LEU A 185 -0.78 -3.57 -25.25
CA LEU A 185 -1.58 -3.44 -26.48
C LEU A 185 -0.79 -3.85 -27.73
N ILE A 186 0.50 -3.52 -27.79
CA ILE A 186 1.38 -3.98 -28.87
C ILE A 186 1.53 -5.51 -28.83
N ASN A 187 1.70 -6.11 -27.64
CA ASN A 187 1.69 -7.58 -27.50
C ASN A 187 0.38 -8.19 -28.01
N PHE A 188 -0.77 -7.57 -27.71
CA PHE A 188 -2.07 -8.03 -28.20
C PHE A 188 -2.16 -8.00 -29.72
N ILE A 189 -1.66 -6.93 -30.36
CA ILE A 189 -1.58 -6.84 -31.83
C ILE A 189 -0.71 -7.97 -32.38
N TYR A 190 0.45 -8.25 -31.78
CA TYR A 190 1.31 -9.36 -32.21
C TYR A 190 0.64 -10.72 -32.08
N VAL A 191 -0.10 -10.95 -30.99
CA VAL A 191 -0.87 -12.19 -30.81
C VAL A 191 -1.94 -12.34 -31.88
N ILE A 192 -2.68 -11.28 -32.22
CA ILE A 192 -3.68 -11.33 -33.30
C ILE A 192 -3.03 -11.68 -34.64
N ILE A 193 -1.92 -11.01 -34.98
CA ILE A 193 -1.20 -11.27 -36.24
C ILE A 193 -0.74 -12.73 -36.31
N PHE A 194 -0.21 -13.26 -35.21
CA PHE A 194 0.28 -14.64 -35.13
C PHE A 194 -0.84 -15.70 -35.19
N ILE A 195 -2.07 -15.36 -34.80
CA ILE A 195 -3.22 -16.28 -34.89
C ILE A 195 -3.84 -16.27 -36.30
N ILE A 196 -3.83 -15.11 -36.98
CA ILE A 196 -4.43 -14.95 -38.31
C ILE A 196 -3.52 -15.45 -39.44
N THR A 197 -2.20 -15.50 -39.19
CA THR A 197 -1.17 -15.96 -40.15
C THR A 197 -0.83 -17.42 -39.94
#